data_AF-A0A537YS82-F1
#
_entry.id   AF-A0A537YS82-F1
#
_cell.length_a   1.000
_cell.length_b   1.000
_cell.length_c   1.000
_cell.angle_alpha   90.00
_cell.angle_beta   90.00
_cell.angle_gamma   90.00
#
_symmetry.space_group_name_H-M   'P 1'
#
loop_
_entity.id
_entity.type
_entity.pdbx_description
1 polymer ?
#
loop_
_entity_poly.entity_id
_entity_poly.type
_entity_poly.pdbx_seq_one_letter_code
_entity_poly.pdbx_strand_id
1 'polypeptide(L)' 'MSMRLREISERLREITSQLQSEEVSDEVAAQLAAEAADLSAEAVEEANREARQQASAEST' A
#
# COMPACT_ATOMS: atom_id res chain seq x y z
N MET A 1 -3.53 -13.51 -2.08
CA MET A 1 -3.45 -12.05 -2.07
C MET A 1 -4.85 -11.52 -1.92
N SER A 2 -5.14 -10.92 -0.77
CA SER A 2 -6.42 -10.29 -0.49
C SER A 2 -6.75 -9.21 -1.52
N MET A 3 -8.05 -8.95 -1.67
CA MET A 3 -8.56 -7.83 -2.44
C MET A 3 -7.96 -6.50 -1.94
N ARG A 4 -7.76 -6.37 -0.63
CA ARG A 4 -7.19 -5.18 0.00
C ARG A 4 -5.73 -4.92 -0.37
N LEU A 5 -4.87 -5.95 -0.36
CA LEU A 5 -3.48 -5.80 -0.80
C LEU A 5 -3.38 -5.38 -2.28
N ARG A 6 -4.31 -5.86 -3.12
CA ARG A 6 -4.37 -5.43 -4.52
C ARG A 6 -4.72 -3.95 -4.63
N GLU A 7 -5.75 -3.49 -3.92
CA GLU A 7 -6.16 -2.07 -3.89
C GLU A 7 -5.02 -1.16 -3.43
N ILE A 8 -4.33 -1.53 -2.35
CA ILE A 8 -3.18 -0.76 -1.85
C ILE A 8 -2.07 -0.69 -2.89
N SER A 9 -1.78 -1.80 -3.56
CA SER A 9 -0.74 -1.86 -4.60
C SER A 9 -1.07 -0.99 -5.82
N GLU A 10 -2.35 -0.96 -6.22
CA GLU A 10 -2.83 -0.10 -7.31
C GLU A 10 -2.70 1.38 -6.91
N ARG A 11 -3.12 1.73 -5.70
CA ARG A 11 -3.03 3.11 -5.20
C ARG A 11 -1.58 3.60 -5.07
N LEU A 12 -0.67 2.77 -4.56
CA LEU A 12 0.75 3.11 -4.49
C LEU A 12 1.36 3.34 -5.89
N ARG A 13 0.90 2.59 -6.90
CA ARG A 13 1.32 2.80 -8.30
C ARG A 13 0.82 4.14 -8.84
N GLU A 14 -0.42 4.51 -8.55
CA GLU A 14 -0.97 5.82 -8.93
C GLU A 14 -0.20 6.97 -8.28
N ILE A 15 0.08 6.86 -6.97
CA ILE A 15 0.86 7.86 -6.23
C ILE A 15 2.25 8.01 -6.84
N THR A 16 2.92 6.90 -7.14
CA THR A 16 4.24 6.90 -7.79
C THR A 16 4.18 7.61 -9.15
N SER A 17 3.16 7.33 -9.95
CA SER A 17 2.97 7.98 -11.25
C SER A 17 2.71 9.48 -11.12
N GLN A 18 1.96 9.91 -10.10
CA GLN A 18 1.71 11.33 -9.85
C GLN A 18 2.99 12.05 -9.43
N LEU A 19 3.76 11.48 -8.50
CA LEU A 19 5.03 12.04 -8.03
C LEU A 19 6.10 12.15 -9.14
N GLN A 20 6.01 11.34 -10.18
CA GLN A 20 6.90 11.41 -11.35
C GLN A 20 6.50 12.48 -12.38
N SER A 21 5.33 13.10 -12.23
CA SER A 21 4.88 14.17 -13.11
C SER A 21 5.65 15.47 -12.84
N GLU A 22 6.00 16.21 -13.90
CA GLU A 22 6.75 17.48 -13.80
C GLU A 22 5.96 18.61 -13.13
N GLU A 23 4.65 18.45 -12.91
CA GLU A 23 3.74 19.50 -12.42
C GLU A 23 3.32 19.38 -10.95
N VAL A 24 3.92 18.47 -10.16
CA VAL A 24 3.56 18.31 -8.75
C VAL A 24 4.23 19.39 -7.89
N SER A 25 3.43 20.14 -7.13
CA SER A 25 3.94 21.07 -6.13
C SER A 25 4.48 20.34 -4.90
N ASP A 26 5.40 20.95 -4.16
CA ASP A 26 5.99 20.37 -2.95
C ASP A 26 4.93 19.98 -1.90
N GLU A 27 3.86 20.77 -1.77
CA GLU A 27 2.75 20.46 -0.86
C GLU A 27 2.01 19.19 -1.27
N VAL A 28 1.69 19.04 -2.56
CA VAL A 28 1.03 17.84 -3.09
C VAL A 28 1.97 16.63 -3.01
N ALA A 29 3.26 16.81 -3.29
CA ALA A 29 4.25 15.76 -3.13
C ALA A 29 4.33 15.25 -1.69
N ALA A 30 4.30 16.16 -0.71
CA ALA A 30 4.30 15.82 0.71
C ALA A 30 3.04 15.05 1.13
N GLN A 31 1.87 15.46 0.64
CA GLN A 31 0.60 14.76 0.89
C GLN A 31 0.61 13.34 0.29
N LEU A 32 1.04 13.21 -0.97
CA LEU A 32 1.17 11.93 -1.65
C LEU A 32 2.18 11.01 -0.96
N ALA A 33 3.31 11.54 -0.49
CA ALA A 33 4.31 10.78 0.26
C ALA A 33 3.77 10.29 1.61
N ALA A 34 2.99 11.13 2.32
CA ALA A 34 2.33 10.73 3.56
C ALA A 34 1.32 9.61 3.30
N GLU A 35 0.48 9.75 2.28
CA GLU A 35 -0.49 8.71 1.89
C GLU A 35 0.22 7.39 1.54
N ALA A 36 1.33 7.44 0.78
CA ALA A 36 2.11 6.25 0.46
C ALA A 36 2.71 5.57 1.69
N ALA A 37 3.15 6.35 2.70
CA ALA A 37 3.67 5.80 3.94
C ALA A 37 2.59 5.04 4.73
N ASP A 38 1.41 5.63 4.86
CA ASP A 38 0.28 5.01 5.56
C ASP A 38 -0.18 3.73 4.85
N LEU A 39 -0.32 3.76 3.53
CA LEU A 39 -0.67 2.59 2.71
C LEU A 39 0.39 1.48 2.79
N SER A 40 1.68 1.85 2.83
CA SER A 40 2.76 0.87 2.98
C SER A 40 2.72 0.16 4.34
N ALA A 41 2.40 0.90 5.41
CA ALA A 41 2.21 0.31 6.73
C ALA A 41 1.01 -0.66 6.73
N GLU A 42 -0.12 -0.26 6.15
CA GLU A 42 -1.31 -1.10 6.02
C GLU A 42 -1.03 -2.39 5.22
N ALA A 43 -0.27 -2.30 4.12
CA ALA A 43 0.09 -3.46 3.31
C ALA A 43 0.89 -4.50 4.12
N VAL A 44 1.83 -4.04 4.97
CA VAL A 44 2.60 -4.95 5.84
C VAL A 44 1.70 -5.62 6.86
N GLU A 45 0.76 -4.88 7.46
CA GLU A 45 -0.20 -5.45 8.41
C GLU A 45 -1.11 -6.49 7.77
N GLU A 46 -1.64 -6.22 6.58
CA GLU A 46 -2.51 -7.15 5.85
C GLU A 46 -1.74 -8.39 5.38
N ALA A 47 -0.52 -8.24 4.85
CA ALA A 47 0.32 -9.36 4.48
C ALA A 47 0.64 -10.26 5.69
N ASN A 48 0.95 -9.65 6.84
CA ASN A 48 1.16 -10.40 8.09
C ASN A 48 -0.12 -11.09 8.57
N ARG A 49 -1.29 -10.47 8.39
CA ARG A 49 -2.58 -11.08 8.71
C ARG A 49 -2.85 -12.30 7.83
N GLU A 50 -2.66 -12.18 6.51
CA GLU A 50 -2.79 -13.30 5.57
C GLU A 50 -1.85 -14.46 5.92
N ALA A 51 -0.58 -14.16 6.21
CA ALA A 51 0.40 -15.17 6.59
C ALA A 51 -0.02 -15.95 7.86
N ARG A 52 -0.52 -15.24 8.88
CA ARG A 52 -1.03 -15.89 10.11
C ARG A 52 -2.27 -16.75 9.84
N GLN A 53 -3.17 -16.30 8.98
CA GLN A 53 -4.37 -17.05 8.61
C GLN A 53 -4.01 -18.33 7.85
N GLN A 54 -3.06 -18.26 6.91
CA GLN A 54 -2.57 -19.42 6.17
C GLN A 54 -1.89 -20.45 7.08
N ALA A 55 -1.00 -20.00 7.97
CA ALA A 55 -0.34 -20.88 8.94
C ALA A 55 -1.34 -21.58 9.88
N SER A 56 -2.42 -20.88 10.25
CA SER A 56 -3.49 -21.45 11.07
C SER A 56 -4.35 -22.47 10.30
N ALA A 57 -4.59 -22.22 9.01
CA ALA A 57 -5.35 -23.12 8.14
C ALA A 57 -4.59 -24.41 7.79
N GLU A 58 -3.26 -24.37 7.71
CA GLU A 58 -2.42 -25.56 7.48
C GLU A 58 -2.25 -26.46 8.72
N SER A 59 -2.58 -25.94 9.90
CA SER A 59 -2.44 -26.66 11.18
C SER A 59 -3.69 -27.43 11.62
N THR A 60 -4.75 -27.44 10.79
CA THR A 60 -6.05 -28.10 11.06
C THR A 60 -6.29 -29.21 10.04
#